data_AF-A0A2V6MJE2-F1
#
_entry.id   AF-A0A2V6MJE2-F1
#
_cell.length_a   1.000
_cell.length_b   1.000
_cell.length_c   1.000
_cell.angle_alpha   90.00
_cell.angle_beta   90.00
_cell.angle_gamma   90.00
#
_symmetry.space_group_name_H-M   'P 1'
#
loop_
_entity.id
_entity.type
_entity.pdbx_description
1 polymer ?
#
loop_
_entity_poly.entity_id
_entity_poly.type
_entity_poly.pdbx_seq_one_letter_code
_entity_poly.pdbx_strand_id
1 'polypeptide(L)'
;SICLNFGIAHEFNGVCNVRMDDTNPTKEETEYVDSIMEDVHWLVDGWADTNLGGAPLYTSDYFDRLYQFALELIDKGKAYVDDMTAEETDEFRRLGKESRFRNRSSEENRDLFERMKAGEFPDGTRTLRAKIDVDAPNVWLRDPVLYRIRHASHHHTGDKWSIYPMYDWAHTLSDYIEGITHSVCTLEFEVHRPLYDWILQALELPPPVPHQYEFARLNLTYTVMSKRKLIQLVNENLVNGWDDPRMITIAGLRRRGVTASAVRSFAYNIGITKYPSMTDMAVLDHTIRDEFNRTAERRLVVLHPLKVVLTNYPEGKVEDLEAVNNPEDETAGKRKVPFSRELFIDAADFMETPPPKYFRLKPGGEVRLKYAYIIKCNEVVKDSSGNVTELRCTIDLESKSGGVTSNRKVKGTIHWVSAAHARDAEVRLYDRLFTAPEPDATGDFKSFINPHSLEVAKAKCEPALAEATRKKHYQFERLGYFTLDPDSTATKQVWNRTVTLKDTWAKMEGRAPSRS
;
A
#
# COMPACT_ATOMS: atom_id res chain seq x y z
N SER A 1 9.91 1.48 -6.41
CA SER A 1 11.18 0.72 -6.33
C SER A 1 11.00 -0.70 -6.86
N ILE A 2 10.17 -1.56 -6.25
CA ILE A 2 9.97 -2.96 -6.73
C ILE A 2 9.59 -3.00 -8.21
N CYS A 3 8.53 -2.29 -8.63
CA CYS A 3 8.14 -2.24 -10.05
C CYS A 3 9.22 -1.67 -10.98
N LEU A 4 10.12 -0.82 -10.48
CA LEU A 4 11.20 -0.24 -11.29
C LEU A 4 12.32 -1.27 -11.50
N ASN A 5 12.86 -1.82 -10.42
CA ASN A 5 13.97 -2.76 -10.49
C ASN A 5 13.57 -4.06 -11.20
N PHE A 6 12.44 -4.66 -10.83
CA PHE A 6 11.93 -5.84 -11.53
C PHE A 6 11.45 -5.51 -12.94
N GLY A 7 10.92 -4.31 -13.18
CA GLY A 7 10.50 -3.88 -14.51
C GLY A 7 11.67 -3.76 -15.48
N ILE A 8 12.80 -3.18 -15.06
CA ILE A 8 14.04 -3.13 -15.86
C ILE A 8 14.52 -4.55 -16.15
N ALA A 9 14.60 -5.42 -15.13
CA ALA A 9 15.02 -6.80 -15.33
C ALA A 9 14.09 -7.54 -16.31
N HIS A 10 12.78 -7.34 -16.20
CA HIS A 10 11.79 -7.94 -17.09
C HIS A 10 11.92 -7.45 -18.54
N GLU A 11 11.99 -6.14 -18.75
CA GLU A 11 12.04 -5.52 -20.08
C GLU A 11 13.34 -5.87 -20.83
N PHE A 12 14.45 -5.98 -20.11
CA PHE A 12 15.77 -6.24 -20.69
C PHE A 12 16.24 -7.68 -20.50
N ASN A 13 15.34 -8.59 -20.12
CA ASN A 13 15.61 -10.03 -19.94
C ASN A 13 16.82 -10.30 -19.00
N GLY A 14 16.89 -9.53 -17.92
CA GLY A 14 17.88 -9.63 -16.85
C GLY A 14 17.33 -10.26 -15.57
N VAL A 15 18.07 -10.09 -14.48
CA VAL A 15 17.76 -10.63 -13.15
C VAL A 15 17.71 -9.49 -12.12
N CYS A 16 16.78 -9.56 -11.18
CA CYS A 16 16.67 -8.64 -10.06
C CYS A 16 16.80 -9.42 -8.75
N ASN A 17 17.79 -9.07 -7.94
CA ASN A 17 17.97 -9.63 -6.60
C ASN A 17 17.01 -8.99 -5.61
N VAL A 18 16.66 -9.72 -4.56
CA VAL A 18 16.08 -9.16 -3.33
C VAL A 18 17.12 -9.33 -2.24
N ARG A 19 17.69 -8.20 -1.79
CA ARG A 19 18.68 -8.18 -0.73
C ARG A 19 18.09 -7.52 0.52
N MET A 20 18.22 -8.20 1.65
CA MET A 20 17.99 -7.63 2.97
C MET A 20 19.26 -6.89 3.38
N ASP A 21 19.17 -5.55 3.49
CA ASP A 21 20.30 -4.73 3.91
C ASP A 21 20.48 -4.71 5.44
N ASP A 22 20.80 -5.88 5.97
CA ASP A 22 20.86 -6.22 7.38
C ASP A 22 22.20 -5.84 8.03
N THR A 23 22.66 -4.60 7.86
CA THR A 23 23.91 -4.14 8.48
C THR A 23 23.75 -3.75 9.96
N ASN A 24 22.52 -3.65 10.46
CA ASN A 24 22.22 -3.20 11.81
C ASN A 24 21.66 -4.33 12.69
N PRO A 25 22.42 -4.84 13.67
CA PRO A 25 22.03 -6.03 14.46
C PRO A 25 20.80 -5.84 15.36
N THR A 26 20.33 -4.60 15.55
CA THR A 26 19.30 -4.29 16.58
C THR A 26 17.93 -3.91 16.02
N LYS A 27 17.77 -3.88 14.69
CA LYS A 27 16.55 -3.36 14.05
C LYS A 27 15.88 -4.35 13.09
N GLU A 28 16.48 -5.50 12.88
CA GLU A 28 16.05 -6.47 11.86
C GLU A 28 15.52 -7.73 12.54
N GLU A 29 14.30 -8.12 12.16
CA GLU A 29 13.58 -9.29 12.68
C GLU A 29 13.17 -10.18 11.50
N THR A 30 13.18 -11.50 11.69
CA THR A 30 12.84 -12.50 10.66
C THR A 30 11.43 -12.27 10.08
N GLU A 31 10.49 -11.78 10.89
CA GLU A 31 9.12 -11.47 10.44
C GLU A 31 9.09 -10.43 9.30
N TYR A 32 10.00 -9.45 9.32
CA TYR A 32 10.08 -8.46 8.24
C TYR A 32 10.61 -9.07 6.93
N VAL A 33 11.54 -10.00 7.01
CA VAL A 33 12.10 -10.69 5.83
C VAL A 33 10.99 -11.47 5.13
N ASP A 34 10.22 -12.26 5.89
CA ASP A 34 9.13 -13.06 5.35
C ASP A 34 8.04 -12.17 4.75
N SER A 35 7.65 -11.09 5.44
CA SER A 35 6.67 -10.12 4.94
C SER A 35 7.14 -9.41 3.66
N ILE A 36 8.40 -9.00 3.58
CA ILE A 36 8.96 -8.36 2.37
C ILE A 36 8.92 -9.34 1.20
N MET A 37 9.33 -10.59 1.42
CA MET A 37 9.31 -11.60 0.36
C MET A 37 7.88 -11.93 -0.10
N GLU A 38 6.92 -12.05 0.82
CA GLU A 38 5.51 -12.23 0.47
C GLU A 38 5.00 -11.08 -0.41
N ASP A 39 5.31 -9.83 -0.04
CA ASP A 39 4.88 -8.64 -0.76
C ASP A 39 5.56 -8.50 -2.13
N VAL A 40 6.85 -8.84 -2.23
CA VAL A 40 7.58 -8.89 -3.51
C VAL A 40 6.96 -9.97 -4.42
N HIS A 41 6.83 -11.20 -3.94
CA HIS A 41 6.25 -12.30 -4.71
C HIS A 41 4.85 -11.96 -5.21
N TRP A 42 4.00 -11.44 -4.32
CA TRP A 42 2.65 -11.01 -4.69
C TRP A 42 2.66 -9.94 -5.79
N LEU A 43 3.59 -8.99 -5.73
CA LEU A 43 3.64 -7.88 -6.68
C LEU A 43 4.23 -8.28 -8.03
N VAL A 44 5.14 -9.26 -8.09
CA VAL A 44 5.78 -9.72 -9.34
C VAL A 44 5.08 -10.90 -10.00
N ASP A 45 4.19 -11.59 -9.29
CA ASP A 45 3.46 -12.76 -9.80
C ASP A 45 2.75 -12.49 -11.14
N GLY A 46 2.97 -13.39 -12.09
CA GLY A 46 2.46 -13.34 -13.45
C GLY A 46 2.98 -12.18 -14.31
N TRP A 47 4.10 -11.57 -13.91
CA TRP A 47 4.72 -10.45 -14.62
C TRP A 47 6.24 -10.56 -14.68
N ALA A 48 6.92 -10.51 -13.53
CA ALA A 48 8.37 -10.46 -13.44
C ALA A 48 8.91 -11.52 -12.45
N ASP A 49 8.10 -12.52 -12.11
CA ASP A 49 8.44 -13.63 -11.22
C ASP A 49 9.61 -14.46 -11.75
N THR A 50 9.73 -14.61 -13.07
CA THR A 50 10.86 -15.28 -13.73
C THR A 50 12.18 -14.49 -13.65
N ASN A 51 12.13 -13.20 -13.29
CA ASN A 51 13.31 -12.33 -13.18
C ASN A 51 13.87 -12.28 -11.76
N LEU A 52 13.25 -12.95 -10.79
CA LEU A 52 13.73 -13.00 -9.41
C LEU A 52 15.05 -13.80 -9.33
N GLY A 53 16.08 -13.19 -8.74
CA GLY A 53 17.43 -13.76 -8.61
C GLY A 53 17.59 -14.96 -7.67
N GLY A 54 16.49 -15.58 -7.25
CA GLY A 54 16.47 -16.73 -6.36
C GLY A 54 16.04 -16.38 -4.93
N ALA A 55 16.68 -17.03 -3.95
CA ALA A 55 16.43 -16.79 -2.53
C ALA A 55 16.84 -15.36 -2.12
N PRO A 56 16.26 -14.78 -1.06
CA PRO A 56 16.71 -13.49 -0.54
C PRO A 56 18.18 -13.57 -0.16
N LEU A 57 18.94 -12.56 -0.57
CA LEU A 57 20.33 -12.35 -0.20
C LEU A 57 20.40 -11.50 1.06
N TYR A 58 21.49 -11.62 1.82
CA TYR A 58 21.72 -10.83 3.03
C TYR A 58 23.05 -10.11 2.92
N THR A 59 23.08 -8.81 3.21
CA THR A 59 24.34 -8.06 3.29
C THR A 59 25.29 -8.70 4.31
N SER A 60 24.74 -9.31 5.36
CA SER A 60 25.50 -10.02 6.40
C SER A 60 26.25 -11.26 5.90
N ASP A 61 25.83 -11.89 4.80
CA ASP A 61 26.61 -12.96 4.13
C ASP A 61 27.94 -12.45 3.59
N TYR A 62 28.05 -11.13 3.36
CA TYR A 62 29.23 -10.51 2.81
C TYR A 62 30.17 -9.95 3.87
N PHE A 63 29.82 -9.97 5.16
CA PHE A 63 30.64 -9.33 6.22
C PHE A 63 32.10 -9.78 6.23
N ASP A 64 32.39 -11.06 6.00
CA ASP A 64 33.78 -11.53 5.89
C ASP A 64 34.53 -10.83 4.74
N ARG A 65 33.89 -10.72 3.56
CA ARG A 65 34.48 -10.08 2.38
C ARG A 65 34.57 -8.55 2.52
N LEU A 66 33.54 -7.93 3.11
CA LEU A 66 33.54 -6.50 3.46
C LEU A 66 34.65 -6.15 4.45
N TYR A 67 34.97 -7.06 5.37
CA TYR A 67 36.06 -6.89 6.32
C TYR A 67 37.42 -7.03 5.64
N GLN A 68 37.59 -7.99 4.71
CA GLN A 68 38.82 -8.11 3.93
C GLN A 68 39.08 -6.87 3.07
N PHE A 69 38.06 -6.31 2.42
CA PHE A 69 38.21 -5.05 1.69
C PHE A 69 38.62 -3.88 2.60
N ALA A 70 38.16 -3.87 3.86
CA ALA A 70 38.55 -2.83 4.80
C ALA A 70 40.03 -2.95 5.19
N LEU A 71 40.54 -4.18 5.38
CA LEU A 71 41.96 -4.43 5.58
C LEU A 71 42.79 -3.99 4.38
N GLU A 72 42.36 -4.32 3.16
CA GLU A 72 43.04 -3.87 1.93
C GLU A 72 43.09 -2.33 1.84
N LEU A 73 42.01 -1.65 2.22
CA LEU A 73 41.96 -0.19 2.23
C LEU A 73 42.93 0.43 3.25
N ILE A 74 43.11 -0.21 4.41
CA ILE A 74 44.12 0.16 5.42
C ILE A 74 45.53 -0.06 4.88
N ASP A 75 45.79 -1.20 4.24
CA ASP A 75 47.09 -1.53 3.66
C ASP A 75 47.47 -0.55 2.54
N LYS A 76 46.49 -0.05 1.78
CA LYS A 76 46.66 1.02 0.78
C LYS A 76 46.78 2.43 1.39
N GLY A 77 46.71 2.57 2.72
CA GLY A 77 46.75 3.86 3.41
C GLY A 77 45.52 4.75 3.17
N LYS A 78 44.42 4.16 2.71
CA LYS A 78 43.15 4.84 2.37
C LYS A 78 42.08 4.70 3.46
N ALA A 79 42.43 4.12 4.60
CA ALA A 79 41.59 4.08 5.80
C ALA A 79 42.43 4.14 7.08
N TYR A 80 41.82 4.62 8.16
CA TYR A 80 42.46 4.72 9.48
C TYR A 80 41.43 4.50 10.60
N VAL A 81 41.91 4.02 11.75
CA VAL A 81 41.11 3.92 12.97
C VAL A 81 41.10 5.28 13.67
N ASP A 82 39.93 5.73 14.08
CA ASP A 82 39.72 7.00 14.75
C ASP A 82 39.12 6.77 16.15
N ASP A 83 39.70 7.43 17.16
CA ASP A 83 39.28 7.33 18.56
C ASP A 83 38.49 8.59 19.01
N MET A 84 38.13 9.48 18.09
CA MET A 84 37.24 10.61 18.38
C MET A 84 35.82 10.11 18.69
N THR A 85 35.11 10.84 19.56
CA THR A 85 33.69 10.56 19.80
C THR A 85 32.85 10.86 18.57
N ALA A 86 31.58 10.43 18.57
CA ALA A 86 30.66 10.73 17.48
C ALA A 86 30.46 12.24 17.31
N GLU A 87 30.36 12.98 18.42
CA GLU A 87 30.19 14.44 18.43
C GLU A 87 31.43 15.14 17.87
N GLU A 88 32.63 14.74 18.31
CA GLU A 88 33.90 15.27 17.81
C GLU A 88 34.06 14.99 16.30
N THR A 89 33.75 13.77 15.87
CA THR A 89 33.81 13.36 14.47
C THR A 89 32.89 14.22 13.60
N ASP A 90 31.65 14.44 14.04
CA ASP A 90 30.68 15.25 13.31
C ASP A 90 31.08 16.75 13.28
N GLU A 91 31.60 17.29 14.38
CA GLU A 91 32.15 18.66 14.41
C GLU A 91 33.31 18.81 13.43
N PHE A 92 34.29 17.91 13.47
CA PHE A 92 35.47 17.99 12.62
C PHE A 92 35.12 17.85 11.14
N ARG A 93 34.22 16.92 10.79
CA ARG A 93 33.71 16.77 9.41
C ARG A 93 32.99 18.03 8.93
N ARG A 94 32.17 18.67 9.77
CA ARG A 94 31.49 19.93 9.42
C ARG A 94 32.48 21.07 9.18
N LEU A 95 33.52 21.15 9.99
CA LEU A 95 34.55 22.20 9.90
C LEU A 95 35.67 21.92 8.89
N GLY A 96 35.69 20.73 8.27
CA GLY A 96 36.76 20.33 7.34
C GLY A 96 38.10 20.09 8.03
N LYS A 97 38.09 19.60 9.27
CA LYS A 97 39.32 19.38 10.06
C LYS A 97 39.74 17.91 10.06
N GLU A 98 41.04 17.67 9.95
CA GLU A 98 41.62 16.35 10.11
C GLU A 98 41.53 15.85 11.56
N SER A 99 41.23 14.56 11.71
CA SER A 99 41.39 13.87 13.00
C SER A 99 42.87 13.83 13.40
N ARG A 100 43.17 13.96 14.69
CA ARG A 100 44.52 13.73 15.24
C ARG A 100 45.05 12.32 14.97
N PHE A 101 44.15 11.37 14.66
CA PHE A 101 44.48 9.97 14.39
C PHE A 101 44.60 9.66 12.88
N ARG A 102 44.35 10.64 12.00
CA ARG A 102 44.32 10.47 10.53
C ARG A 102 45.63 9.96 9.93
N ASN A 103 46.75 10.22 10.61
CA ASN A 103 48.10 9.92 10.14
C ASN A 103 48.77 8.75 10.90
N ARG A 104 47.99 7.90 11.57
CA ARG A 104 48.45 6.58 12.07
C ARG A 104 49.07 5.77 10.92
N SER A 105 50.08 4.95 11.24
CA SER A 105 50.68 4.05 10.25
C SER A 105 49.70 2.94 9.85
N SER A 106 49.88 2.34 8.67
CA SER A 106 49.04 1.22 8.23
C SER A 106 49.10 0.05 9.21
N GLU A 107 50.26 -0.22 9.81
CA GLU A 107 50.45 -1.29 10.80
C GLU A 107 49.66 -1.02 12.08
N GLU A 108 49.70 0.21 12.60
CA GLU A 108 48.91 0.59 13.78
C GLU A 108 47.41 0.50 13.47
N ASN A 109 46.96 1.02 12.33
CA ASN A 109 45.55 0.95 11.93
C ASN A 109 45.07 -0.51 11.80
N ARG A 110 45.91 -1.38 11.23
CA ARG A 110 45.60 -2.80 11.05
C ARG A 110 45.46 -3.52 12.39
N ASP A 111 46.42 -3.34 13.31
CA ASP A 111 46.35 -3.88 14.68
C ASP A 111 45.06 -3.41 15.38
N LEU A 112 44.80 -2.10 15.37
CA LEU A 112 43.64 -1.55 16.06
C LEU A 112 42.33 -2.08 15.48
N PHE A 113 42.21 -2.19 14.15
CA PHE A 113 41.00 -2.68 13.51
C PHE A 113 40.75 -4.17 13.77
N GLU A 114 41.81 -4.99 13.78
CA GLU A 114 41.73 -6.41 14.18
C GLU A 114 41.26 -6.56 15.63
N ARG A 115 41.75 -5.72 16.54
CA ARG A 115 41.35 -5.69 17.95
C ARG A 115 39.92 -5.16 18.17
N MET A 116 39.46 -4.23 17.31
CA MET A 116 38.04 -3.83 17.26
C MET A 116 37.15 -5.04 16.92
N LYS A 117 37.52 -5.82 15.90
CA LYS A 117 36.82 -7.06 15.53
C LYS A 117 36.90 -8.14 16.62
N ALA A 118 37.98 -8.16 17.41
CA ALA A 118 38.12 -9.05 18.56
C ALA A 118 37.28 -8.64 19.78
N GLY A 119 36.63 -7.47 19.74
CA GLY A 119 35.75 -6.99 20.83
C GLY A 119 36.52 -6.39 22.01
N GLU A 120 37.76 -5.93 21.82
CA GLU A 120 38.58 -5.38 22.90
C GLU A 120 38.16 -3.99 23.38
N PHE A 121 37.40 -3.25 22.57
CA PHE A 121 37.03 -1.85 22.85
C PHE A 121 35.51 -1.70 23.01
N PRO A 122 35.01 -0.85 23.93
CA PRO A 122 33.57 -0.63 24.10
C PRO A 122 32.87 0.02 22.89
N ASP A 123 31.54 -0.08 22.86
CA ASP A 123 30.69 0.57 21.85
C ASP A 123 30.99 2.07 21.69
N GLY A 124 31.07 2.51 20.43
CA GLY A 124 31.23 3.93 20.09
C GLY A 124 32.61 4.54 20.39
N THR A 125 33.53 3.77 20.99
CA THR A 125 34.86 4.31 21.37
C THR A 125 35.81 4.47 20.20
N ARG A 126 35.62 3.69 19.12
CA ARG A 126 36.45 3.74 17.91
C ARG A 126 35.64 3.45 16.66
N THR A 127 36.10 4.00 15.55
CA THR A 127 35.55 3.75 14.22
C THR A 127 36.66 3.53 13.20
N LEU A 128 36.40 2.77 12.14
CA LEU A 128 37.24 2.80 10.94
C LEU A 128 36.69 3.87 10.01
N ARG A 129 37.54 4.77 9.53
CA ARG A 129 37.16 5.86 8.61
C ARG A 129 37.95 5.74 7.31
N ALA A 130 37.31 6.10 6.20
CA ALA A 130 38.02 6.31 4.95
C ALA A 130 38.93 7.54 5.06
N LYS A 131 40.08 7.52 4.38
CA LYS A 131 41.00 8.64 4.25
C LYS A 131 40.85 9.22 2.85
N ILE A 132 40.05 10.27 2.71
CA ILE A 132 39.69 10.88 1.44
C ILE A 132 40.20 12.33 1.45
N ASP A 133 39.31 13.30 1.64
CA ASP A 133 39.62 14.72 1.63
C ASP A 133 38.73 15.44 2.66
N VAL A 134 39.34 15.98 3.71
CA VAL A 134 38.61 16.67 4.77
C VAL A 134 38.03 18.00 4.31
N ASP A 135 38.60 18.60 3.26
CA ASP A 135 38.18 19.88 2.69
C ASP A 135 37.19 19.70 1.52
N ALA A 136 36.79 18.46 1.22
CA ALA A 136 35.89 18.16 0.12
C ALA A 136 34.59 18.99 0.22
N PRO A 137 34.10 19.57 -0.89
CA PRO A 137 32.82 20.28 -0.90
C PRO A 137 31.64 19.38 -0.48
N ASN A 138 31.72 18.10 -0.84
CA ASN A 138 30.74 17.09 -0.41
C ASN A 138 31.14 16.50 0.95
N VAL A 139 30.29 16.68 1.96
CA VAL A 139 30.51 16.17 3.32
C VAL A 139 30.66 14.64 3.38
N TRP A 140 30.09 13.90 2.42
CA TRP A 140 30.21 12.45 2.34
C TRP A 140 31.61 11.98 1.93
N LEU A 141 32.43 12.88 1.36
CA LEU A 141 33.84 12.62 1.07
C LEU A 141 34.77 13.10 2.19
N ARG A 142 34.25 13.70 3.26
CA ARG A 142 35.06 14.13 4.41
C ARG A 142 35.27 12.99 5.37
N ASP A 143 36.21 12.12 5.04
CA ASP A 143 36.63 10.95 5.81
C ASP A 143 35.44 10.21 6.48
N PRO A 144 34.49 9.67 5.69
CA PRO A 144 33.30 9.02 6.22
C PRO A 144 33.64 7.77 7.04
N VAL A 145 32.76 7.42 7.98
CA VAL A 145 32.88 6.19 8.79
C VAL A 145 32.52 4.98 7.91
N LEU A 146 33.38 3.95 7.94
CA LEU A 146 33.18 2.67 7.25
C LEU A 146 32.71 1.58 8.21
N TYR A 147 33.25 1.53 9.43
CA TYR A 147 32.84 0.57 10.48
C TYR A 147 32.68 1.25 11.83
N ARG A 148 31.75 0.72 12.62
CA ARG A 148 31.55 1.08 14.03
C ARG A 148 31.56 -0.17 14.91
N ILE A 149 31.94 0.01 16.17
CA ILE A 149 31.81 -1.02 17.19
C ILE A 149 30.37 -1.06 17.70
N ARG A 150 29.83 -2.28 17.80
CA ARG A 150 28.56 -2.55 18.48
C ARG A 150 28.52 -3.97 19.02
N HIS A 151 28.39 -4.13 20.32
CA HIS A 151 28.22 -5.43 20.98
C HIS A 151 26.74 -5.80 21.03
N ALA A 152 26.23 -6.34 19.92
CA ALA A 152 24.88 -6.87 19.82
C ALA A 152 24.87 -8.10 18.92
N SER A 153 24.07 -9.12 19.28
CA SER A 153 23.85 -10.29 18.45
C SER A 153 23.15 -9.90 17.16
N HIS A 154 23.65 -10.39 16.02
CA HIS A 154 23.00 -10.25 14.72
C HIS A 154 21.98 -11.37 14.51
N HIS A 155 20.80 -11.06 13.94
CA HIS A 155 19.76 -12.08 13.71
C HIS A 155 20.23 -13.20 12.75
N HIS A 156 21.12 -12.88 11.80
CA HIS A 156 21.63 -13.83 10.81
C HIS A 156 23.00 -14.43 11.16
N THR A 157 23.91 -13.66 11.77
CA THR A 157 25.31 -14.06 12.00
C THR A 157 25.65 -14.28 13.48
N GLY A 158 24.67 -14.15 14.37
CA GLY A 158 24.82 -14.32 15.82
C GLY A 158 25.84 -13.37 16.43
N ASP A 159 26.64 -13.87 17.36
CA ASP A 159 27.67 -13.11 18.08
C ASP A 159 29.04 -13.12 17.37
N LYS A 160 29.11 -13.51 16.08
CA LYS A 160 30.37 -13.59 15.33
C LYS A 160 31.06 -12.22 15.17
N TRP A 161 30.29 -11.13 15.19
CA TRP A 161 30.75 -9.79 14.88
C TRP A 161 30.48 -8.80 16.01
N SER A 162 31.51 -8.04 16.39
CA SER A 162 31.44 -6.88 17.30
C SER A 162 31.62 -5.54 16.57
N ILE A 163 31.90 -5.59 15.27
CA ILE A 163 32.00 -4.43 14.37
C ILE A 163 31.03 -4.61 13.21
N TYR A 164 30.38 -3.52 12.83
CA TYR A 164 29.38 -3.54 11.77
C TYR A 164 29.68 -2.45 10.74
N PRO A 165 29.57 -2.78 9.44
CA PRO A 165 29.82 -1.81 8.37
C PRO A 165 28.71 -0.75 8.33
N MET A 166 29.07 0.44 7.85
CA MET A 166 28.12 1.51 7.55
C MET A 166 27.47 1.29 6.18
N TYR A 167 26.28 1.87 5.98
CA TYR A 167 25.48 1.70 4.77
C TYR A 167 26.27 1.94 3.47
N ASP A 168 26.95 3.08 3.32
CA ASP A 168 27.68 3.40 2.09
C ASP A 168 28.76 2.38 1.76
N TRP A 169 29.44 1.83 2.78
CA TRP A 169 30.45 0.79 2.59
C TRP A 169 29.83 -0.54 2.17
N ALA A 170 28.79 -0.96 2.90
CA ALA A 170 28.16 -2.25 2.69
C ALA A 170 27.36 -2.29 1.38
N HIS A 171 26.59 -1.26 1.08
CA HIS A 171 25.73 -1.17 -0.11
C HIS A 171 26.56 -1.25 -1.40
N THR A 172 27.59 -0.41 -1.53
CA THR A 172 28.48 -0.38 -2.70
C THR A 172 29.16 -1.72 -2.95
N LEU A 173 29.69 -2.34 -1.89
CA LEU A 173 30.43 -3.58 -2.04
C LEU A 173 29.51 -4.79 -2.21
N SER A 174 28.32 -4.77 -1.64
CA SER A 174 27.30 -5.81 -1.90
C SER A 174 26.88 -5.79 -3.37
N ASP A 175 26.64 -4.60 -3.94
CA ASP A 175 26.36 -4.45 -5.36
C ASP A 175 27.48 -5.01 -6.24
N TYR A 176 28.74 -4.73 -5.88
CA TYR A 176 29.89 -5.28 -6.58
C TYR A 176 29.98 -6.81 -6.47
N ILE A 177 29.79 -7.35 -5.27
CA ILE A 177 29.86 -8.80 -5.00
C ILE A 177 28.80 -9.57 -5.79
N GLU A 178 27.61 -8.99 -5.92
CA GLU A 178 26.48 -9.59 -6.64
C GLU A 178 26.52 -9.36 -8.15
N GLY A 179 27.46 -8.57 -8.65
CA GLY A 179 27.55 -8.23 -10.07
C GLY A 179 26.40 -7.34 -10.55
N ILE A 180 25.87 -6.48 -9.68
CA ILE A 180 24.85 -5.50 -10.04
C ILE A 180 25.39 -4.59 -11.16
N THR A 181 24.56 -4.33 -12.16
CA THR A 181 24.91 -3.40 -13.25
C THR A 181 24.35 -2.00 -13.00
N HIS A 182 23.10 -1.93 -12.54
CA HIS A 182 22.38 -0.70 -12.28
C HIS A 182 21.87 -0.72 -10.83
N SER A 183 22.56 -0.01 -9.94
CA SER A 183 22.13 0.17 -8.55
C SER A 183 21.14 1.33 -8.49
N VAL A 184 19.84 1.03 -8.43
CA VAL A 184 18.78 2.06 -8.53
C VAL A 184 18.25 2.42 -7.15
N CYS A 185 18.52 3.64 -6.68
CA CYS A 185 18.12 4.16 -5.37
C CYS A 185 17.34 5.48 -5.48
N THR A 186 16.93 6.07 -4.36
CA THR A 186 16.18 7.33 -4.36
C THR A 186 17.11 8.56 -4.28
N LEU A 187 16.61 9.74 -4.68
CA LEU A 187 17.38 10.99 -4.74
C LEU A 187 18.09 11.39 -3.45
N GLU A 188 17.63 10.93 -2.28
CA GLU A 188 18.30 11.14 -1.00
C GLU A 188 19.76 10.62 -1.01
N PHE A 189 20.07 9.65 -1.88
CA PHE A 189 21.40 9.06 -2.04
C PHE A 189 22.23 9.65 -3.20
N GLU A 190 21.73 10.67 -3.90
CA GLU A 190 22.50 11.32 -4.98
C GLU A 190 23.81 11.92 -4.47
N VAL A 191 23.76 12.54 -3.28
CA VAL A 191 24.95 13.11 -2.62
C VAL A 191 25.93 12.03 -2.11
N HIS A 192 25.50 10.77 -2.04
CA HIS A 192 26.33 9.63 -1.64
C HIS A 192 27.05 8.98 -2.84
N ARG A 193 26.58 9.16 -4.07
CA ARG A 193 27.18 8.56 -5.28
C ARG A 193 28.70 8.83 -5.41
N PRO A 194 29.23 10.03 -5.12
CA PRO A 194 30.68 10.24 -5.18
C PRO A 194 31.47 9.33 -4.22
N LEU A 195 30.91 8.99 -3.06
CA LEU A 195 31.52 8.04 -2.13
C LEU A 195 31.41 6.60 -2.66
N TYR A 196 30.27 6.24 -3.26
CA TYR A 196 30.08 4.95 -3.95
C TYR A 196 31.17 4.74 -5.01
N ASP A 197 31.36 5.72 -5.90
CA ASP A 197 32.38 5.67 -6.95
C ASP A 197 33.80 5.64 -6.35
N TRP A 198 34.05 6.43 -5.29
CA TRP A 198 35.34 6.44 -4.60
C TRP A 198 35.69 5.07 -4.01
N ILE A 199 34.75 4.36 -3.37
CA ILE A 199 35.00 3.04 -2.77
C ILE A 199 35.47 2.05 -3.84
N LEU A 200 34.76 1.98 -4.97
CA LEU A 200 35.10 1.08 -6.08
C LEU A 200 36.49 1.39 -6.67
N GLN A 201 36.80 2.67 -6.85
CA GLN A 201 38.09 3.14 -7.36
C GLN A 201 39.22 2.94 -6.35
N ALA A 202 38.95 3.16 -5.06
CA ALA A 202 39.95 3.09 -4.00
C ALA A 202 40.47 1.67 -3.80
N LEU A 203 39.58 0.68 -3.94
CA LEU A 203 39.90 -0.74 -3.93
C LEU A 203 40.43 -1.26 -5.28
N GLU A 204 40.34 -0.48 -6.35
CA GLU A 204 40.82 -0.86 -7.70
C GLU A 204 40.16 -2.16 -8.19
N LEU A 205 38.86 -2.29 -7.91
CA LEU A 205 38.11 -3.50 -8.22
C LEU A 205 38.03 -3.74 -9.75
N PRO A 206 38.26 -4.97 -10.22
CA PRO A 206 38.24 -5.25 -11.65
C PRO A 206 36.82 -5.08 -12.22
N PRO A 207 36.69 -4.48 -13.43
CA PRO A 207 35.42 -4.39 -14.14
C PRO A 207 34.81 -5.77 -14.46
N PRO A 208 33.48 -5.87 -14.63
CA PRO A 208 32.50 -4.78 -14.55
C PRO A 208 32.25 -4.32 -13.11
N VAL A 209 32.01 -3.03 -12.93
CA VAL A 209 31.62 -2.43 -11.63
C VAL A 209 30.22 -1.85 -11.72
N PRO A 210 29.43 -1.87 -10.63
CA PRO A 210 28.08 -1.32 -10.63
C PRO A 210 28.09 0.20 -10.80
N HIS A 211 26.99 0.75 -11.33
CA HIS A 211 26.77 2.19 -11.36
C HIS A 211 25.46 2.56 -10.65
N GLN A 212 25.50 3.63 -9.83
CA GLN A 212 24.33 4.12 -9.11
C GLN A 212 23.49 5.08 -9.95
N TYR A 213 22.18 4.86 -9.98
CA TYR A 213 21.20 5.76 -10.59
C TYR A 213 20.10 6.12 -9.58
N GLU A 214 19.70 7.38 -9.54
CA GLU A 214 18.70 7.86 -8.59
C GLU A 214 17.37 8.25 -9.26
N PHE A 215 16.27 8.02 -8.56
CA PHE A 215 14.94 8.50 -8.96
C PHE A 215 14.19 9.16 -7.79
N ALA A 216 13.23 10.00 -8.11
CA ALA A 216 12.39 10.66 -7.12
C ALA A 216 11.50 9.63 -6.40
N ARG A 217 11.54 9.66 -5.07
CA ARG A 217 10.68 8.83 -4.24
C ARG A 217 9.20 9.19 -4.45
N LEU A 218 8.33 8.17 -4.46
CA LEU A 218 6.89 8.36 -4.40
C LEU A 218 6.46 8.99 -3.08
N ASN A 219 5.75 10.11 -3.17
CA ASN A 219 5.00 10.70 -2.07
C ASN A 219 3.53 10.82 -2.49
N LEU A 220 2.63 10.31 -1.65
CA LEU A 220 1.20 10.34 -1.88
C LEU A 220 0.54 11.34 -0.93
N THR A 221 -0.46 12.06 -1.42
CA THR A 221 -1.31 12.89 -0.56
C THR A 221 -2.15 12.01 0.38
N TYR A 222 -2.59 12.58 1.51
CA TYR A 222 -3.49 11.94 2.47
C TYR A 222 -2.95 10.68 3.15
N THR A 223 -1.62 10.52 3.19
CA THR A 223 -0.93 9.41 3.84
C THR A 223 0.43 9.84 4.41
N VAL A 224 1.07 8.95 5.15
CA VAL A 224 2.45 9.10 5.61
C VAL A 224 3.28 7.92 5.09
N MET A 225 4.47 8.21 4.54
CA MET A 225 5.35 7.20 3.95
C MET A 225 6.57 6.87 4.84
N SER A 226 6.74 7.56 5.97
CA SER A 226 7.87 7.37 6.88
C SER A 226 7.72 6.09 7.70
N LYS A 227 8.72 5.18 7.65
CA LYS A 227 8.75 3.95 8.48
C LYS A 227 8.50 4.25 9.96
N ARG A 228 9.13 5.29 10.51
CA ARG A 228 8.94 5.72 11.91
C ARG A 228 7.48 6.05 12.22
N LYS A 229 6.78 6.75 11.32
CA LYS A 229 5.39 7.16 11.52
C LYS A 229 4.42 6.00 11.32
N LEU A 230 4.69 5.10 10.37
CA LEU A 230 3.92 3.87 10.20
C LEU A 230 4.03 2.96 11.44
N ILE A 231 5.24 2.78 11.97
CA ILE A 231 5.46 2.07 13.25
C ILE A 231 4.65 2.73 14.38
N GLN A 232 4.64 4.07 14.43
CA GLN A 232 3.89 4.79 15.46
C GLN A 232 2.37 4.57 15.34
N LEU A 233 1.82 4.56 14.12
CA LEU A 233 0.39 4.26 13.89
C LEU A 233 0.02 2.87 14.42
N VAL A 234 0.88 1.87 14.20
CA VAL A 234 0.68 0.49 14.65
C VAL A 234 0.84 0.39 16.17
N ASN A 235 1.96 0.84 16.72
CA ASN A 235 2.27 0.72 18.15
C ASN A 235 1.30 1.50 19.06
N GLU A 236 0.78 2.63 18.58
CA GLU A 236 -0.22 3.43 19.31
C GLU A 236 -1.67 2.93 19.06
N ASN A 237 -1.87 1.81 18.34
CA ASN A 237 -3.18 1.24 17.99
C ASN A 237 -4.12 2.23 17.27
N LEU A 238 -3.55 3.11 16.45
CA LEU A 238 -4.32 4.04 15.60
C LEU A 238 -4.82 3.32 14.34
N VAL A 239 -4.20 2.17 14.01
CA VAL A 239 -4.61 1.21 13.00
C VAL A 239 -4.53 -0.22 13.56
N ASN A 240 -5.20 -1.18 12.92
CA ASN A 240 -5.30 -2.57 13.35
C ASN A 240 -4.13 -3.42 12.82
N GLY A 241 -2.89 -2.92 12.91
CA GLY A 241 -1.68 -3.61 12.42
C GLY A 241 -1.18 -3.13 11.05
N TRP A 242 -0.15 -3.82 10.54
CA TRP A 242 0.53 -3.49 9.29
C TRP A 242 -0.30 -3.76 8.04
N ASP A 243 -1.24 -4.71 8.13
CA ASP A 243 -2.15 -5.10 7.05
C ASP A 243 -3.51 -4.37 7.14
N ASP A 244 -3.67 -3.37 8.03
CA ASP A 244 -4.89 -2.58 8.11
C ASP A 244 -5.21 -1.95 6.74
N PRO A 245 -6.41 -2.12 6.18
CA PRO A 245 -6.78 -1.58 4.86
C PRO A 245 -6.68 -0.05 4.70
N ARG A 246 -6.50 0.70 5.80
CA ARG A 246 -6.25 2.16 5.76
C ARG A 246 -4.78 2.50 5.54
N MET A 247 -3.88 1.54 5.73
CA MET A 247 -2.44 1.69 5.54
C MET A 247 -2.07 1.58 4.06
N ILE A 248 -1.00 2.28 3.66
CA ILE A 248 -0.44 2.24 2.29
C ILE A 248 0.67 1.18 2.13
N THR A 249 0.77 0.28 3.11
CA THR A 249 1.63 -0.92 3.04
C THR A 249 1.12 -1.85 1.94
N ILE A 250 1.99 -2.66 1.36
CA ILE A 250 1.57 -3.63 0.32
C ILE A 250 0.58 -4.65 0.93
N ALA A 251 0.86 -5.16 2.12
CA ALA A 251 -0.09 -5.98 2.89
C ALA A 251 -1.46 -5.30 3.10
N GLY A 252 -1.48 -4.01 3.49
CA GLY A 252 -2.71 -3.24 3.69
C GLY A 252 -3.50 -3.04 2.40
N LEU A 253 -2.82 -2.69 1.31
CA LEU A 253 -3.44 -2.59 -0.02
C LEU A 253 -4.00 -3.94 -0.50
N ARG A 254 -3.24 -5.04 -0.31
CA ARG A 254 -3.68 -6.40 -0.65
C ARG A 254 -4.92 -6.79 0.14
N ARG A 255 -4.95 -6.56 1.46
CA ARG A 255 -6.12 -6.84 2.32
C ARG A 255 -7.32 -5.94 2.01
N ARG A 256 -7.07 -4.68 1.63
CA ARG A 256 -8.10 -3.76 1.12
C ARG A 256 -8.75 -4.27 -0.18
N GLY A 257 -8.09 -5.19 -0.88
CA GLY A 257 -8.54 -5.76 -2.14
C GLY A 257 -8.01 -5.03 -3.36
N VAL A 258 -6.89 -4.30 -3.24
CA VAL A 258 -6.17 -3.78 -4.40
C VAL A 258 -5.36 -4.93 -5.01
N THR A 259 -5.38 -5.04 -6.33
CA THR A 259 -4.64 -6.08 -7.06
C THR A 259 -3.20 -5.67 -7.32
N ALA A 260 -2.32 -6.66 -7.47
CA ALA A 260 -0.93 -6.44 -7.85
C ALA A 260 -0.84 -5.71 -9.21
N SER A 261 -1.70 -6.09 -10.17
CA SER A 261 -1.81 -5.42 -11.47
C SER A 261 -2.16 -3.93 -11.33
N ALA A 262 -3.13 -3.55 -10.49
CA ALA A 262 -3.47 -2.15 -10.28
C ALA A 262 -2.31 -1.37 -9.64
N VAL A 263 -1.57 -1.95 -8.68
CA VAL A 263 -0.37 -1.32 -8.09
C VAL A 263 0.74 -1.15 -9.14
N ARG A 264 0.96 -2.15 -9.99
CA ARG A 264 1.93 -2.07 -11.11
C ARG A 264 1.55 -0.99 -12.11
N SER A 265 0.28 -0.98 -12.56
CA SER A 265 -0.23 0.05 -13.47
C SER A 265 -0.13 1.44 -12.88
N PHE A 266 -0.42 1.59 -11.58
CA PHE A 266 -0.24 2.86 -10.89
C PHE A 266 1.23 3.30 -10.92
N ALA A 267 2.15 2.41 -10.54
CA ALA A 267 3.58 2.70 -10.53
C ALA A 267 4.14 3.04 -11.93
N TYR A 268 3.62 2.41 -12.99
CA TYR A 268 3.99 2.72 -14.37
C TYR A 268 3.45 4.10 -14.81
N ASN A 269 2.18 4.38 -14.51
CA ASN A 269 1.50 5.60 -14.97
C ASN A 269 2.00 6.88 -14.30
N ILE A 270 2.45 6.82 -13.05
CA ILE A 270 3.05 7.99 -12.38
C ILE A 270 4.43 8.36 -12.96
N GLY A 271 5.04 7.44 -13.71
CA GLY A 271 6.34 7.63 -14.33
C GLY A 271 7.51 7.64 -13.34
N ILE A 272 8.72 7.73 -13.89
CA ILE A 272 9.98 7.77 -13.14
C ILE A 272 10.69 9.05 -13.54
N THR A 273 10.96 9.93 -12.57
CA THR A 273 11.61 11.22 -12.80
C THR A 273 12.66 11.48 -11.73
N LYS A 274 13.49 12.52 -11.93
CA LYS A 274 14.37 13.08 -10.90
C LYS A 274 13.76 14.32 -10.21
N TYR A 275 12.46 14.56 -10.37
CA TYR A 275 11.77 15.70 -9.78
C TYR A 275 10.84 15.24 -8.65
N PRO A 276 11.16 15.57 -7.38
CA PRO A 276 10.28 15.29 -6.26
C PRO A 276 8.91 15.96 -6.48
N SER A 277 7.84 15.18 -6.33
CA SER A 277 6.47 15.70 -6.42
C SER A 277 5.52 14.90 -5.53
N MET A 278 4.41 15.53 -5.19
CA MET A 278 3.30 14.91 -4.47
C MET A 278 2.30 14.38 -5.49
N THR A 279 2.10 13.06 -5.50
CA THR A 279 1.06 12.42 -6.31
C THR A 279 -0.26 12.44 -5.54
N ASP A 280 -1.35 12.83 -6.21
CA ASP A 280 -2.67 12.79 -5.60
C ASP A 280 -3.16 11.34 -5.43
N MET A 281 -3.62 10.99 -4.23
CA MET A 281 -4.23 9.68 -3.93
C MET A 281 -5.38 9.32 -4.90
N ALA A 282 -6.04 10.32 -5.49
CA ALA A 282 -7.06 10.12 -6.52
C ALA A 282 -6.55 9.35 -7.76
N VAL A 283 -5.25 9.44 -8.08
CA VAL A 283 -4.63 8.72 -9.21
C VAL A 283 -4.57 7.21 -8.92
N LEU A 284 -4.25 6.82 -7.68
CA LEU A 284 -4.29 5.42 -7.26
C LEU A 284 -5.73 4.91 -7.29
N ASP A 285 -6.66 5.64 -6.69
CA ASP A 285 -8.07 5.28 -6.70
C ASP A 285 -8.63 5.13 -8.12
N HIS A 286 -8.26 6.03 -9.04
CA HIS A 286 -8.66 5.95 -10.45
C HIS A 286 -8.13 4.68 -11.11
N THR A 287 -6.85 4.35 -10.90
CA THR A 287 -6.23 3.13 -11.45
C THR A 287 -6.96 1.87 -10.98
N ILE A 288 -7.32 1.81 -9.69
CA ILE A 288 -8.09 0.69 -9.12
C ILE A 288 -9.49 0.61 -9.74
N ARG A 289 -10.17 1.76 -9.88
CA ARG A 289 -11.52 1.82 -10.48
C ARG A 289 -11.52 1.37 -11.94
N ASP A 290 -10.52 1.76 -12.72
CA ASP A 290 -10.41 1.42 -14.14
C ASP A 290 -10.26 -0.09 -14.35
N GLU A 291 -9.42 -0.75 -13.55
CA GLU A 291 -9.29 -2.20 -13.59
C GLU A 291 -10.60 -2.88 -13.20
N PHE A 292 -11.17 -2.53 -12.05
CA PHE A 292 -12.37 -3.21 -11.56
C PHE A 292 -13.64 -2.90 -12.34
N ASN A 293 -13.71 -1.78 -13.07
CA ASN A 293 -14.81 -1.57 -13.99
C ASN A 293 -14.87 -2.69 -15.05
N ARG A 294 -13.71 -3.14 -15.51
CA ARG A 294 -13.58 -4.19 -16.52
C ARG A 294 -13.68 -5.60 -15.94
N THR A 295 -13.21 -5.83 -14.72
CA THR A 295 -13.03 -7.20 -14.18
C THR A 295 -14.00 -7.61 -13.08
N ALA A 296 -14.62 -6.67 -12.34
CA ALA A 296 -15.40 -7.01 -11.15
C ALA A 296 -16.84 -7.44 -11.47
N GLU A 297 -17.34 -8.44 -10.75
CA GLU A 297 -18.72 -8.89 -10.88
C GLU A 297 -19.69 -7.97 -10.11
N ARG A 298 -20.79 -7.59 -10.73
CA ARG A 298 -21.82 -6.71 -10.15
C ARG A 298 -22.73 -7.52 -9.23
N ARG A 299 -22.99 -6.98 -8.04
CA ARG A 299 -23.81 -7.61 -6.99
C ARG A 299 -24.69 -6.57 -6.30
N LEU A 300 -25.89 -6.97 -5.88
CA LEU A 300 -26.78 -6.13 -5.09
C LEU A 300 -26.52 -6.35 -3.60
N VAL A 301 -26.15 -5.29 -2.91
CA VAL A 301 -25.93 -5.27 -1.46
C VAL A 301 -26.51 -3.98 -0.92
N VAL A 302 -27.29 -4.09 0.15
CA VAL A 302 -27.91 -2.96 0.86
C VAL A 302 -27.16 -2.75 2.16
N LEU A 303 -26.52 -1.59 2.35
CA LEU A 303 -25.67 -1.32 3.51
C LEU A 303 -26.49 -1.02 4.76
N HIS A 304 -27.52 -0.19 4.61
CA HIS A 304 -28.40 0.22 5.70
C HIS A 304 -29.84 -0.20 5.37
N PRO A 305 -30.26 -1.43 5.72
CA PRO A 305 -31.52 -2.00 5.22
C PRO A 305 -32.77 -1.31 5.77
N LEU A 306 -33.57 -0.77 4.86
CA LEU A 306 -34.93 -0.28 5.11
C LEU A 306 -35.95 -1.22 4.44
N LYS A 307 -36.92 -1.72 5.23
CA LYS A 307 -37.92 -2.69 4.75
C LYS A 307 -38.90 -2.02 3.79
N VAL A 308 -39.18 -2.71 2.68
CA VAL A 308 -40.22 -2.35 1.71
C VAL A 308 -41.17 -3.53 1.55
N VAL A 309 -42.47 -3.26 1.66
CA VAL A 309 -43.55 -4.24 1.44
C VAL A 309 -44.36 -3.84 0.22
N LEU A 310 -44.40 -4.72 -0.78
CA LEU A 310 -45.16 -4.52 -2.01
C LEU A 310 -46.60 -4.98 -1.81
N THR A 311 -47.52 -4.05 -1.59
CA THR A 311 -48.88 -4.34 -1.12
C THR A 311 -49.74 -5.08 -2.15
N ASN A 312 -49.46 -4.89 -3.45
CA ASN A 312 -50.14 -5.56 -4.56
C ASN A 312 -49.33 -6.71 -5.19
N TYR A 313 -48.24 -7.17 -4.55
CA TYR A 313 -47.53 -8.38 -4.96
C TYR A 313 -47.96 -9.57 -4.08
N PRO A 314 -48.30 -10.74 -4.66
CA PRO A 314 -48.81 -11.88 -3.88
C PRO A 314 -47.84 -12.36 -2.80
N GLU A 315 -48.38 -12.69 -1.63
CA GLU A 315 -47.62 -13.30 -0.54
C GLU A 315 -47.13 -14.70 -0.94
N GLY A 316 -45.92 -15.08 -0.50
CA GLY A 316 -45.31 -16.37 -0.83
C GLY A 316 -44.82 -16.53 -2.28
N LYS A 317 -45.19 -15.62 -3.20
CA LYS A 317 -44.67 -15.65 -4.57
C LYS A 317 -43.20 -15.20 -4.60
N VAL A 318 -42.36 -16.02 -5.21
CA VAL A 318 -40.95 -15.72 -5.51
C VAL A 318 -40.74 -15.82 -7.01
N GLU A 319 -40.00 -14.87 -7.57
CA GLU A 319 -39.67 -14.80 -8.99
C GLU A 319 -38.17 -14.60 -9.18
N ASP A 320 -37.54 -15.42 -10.02
CA ASP A 320 -36.14 -15.23 -10.39
C ASP A 320 -36.01 -14.20 -11.50
N LEU A 321 -35.35 -13.08 -11.20
CA LEU A 321 -35.00 -12.05 -12.17
C LEU A 321 -33.58 -12.27 -12.70
N GLU A 322 -33.35 -11.95 -13.97
CA GLU A 322 -32.01 -12.03 -14.54
C GLU A 322 -31.23 -10.73 -14.34
N ALA A 323 -30.01 -10.83 -13.80
CA ALA A 323 -29.08 -9.73 -13.66
C ALA A 323 -27.75 -10.07 -14.35
N VAL A 324 -27.22 -9.14 -15.16
CA VAL A 324 -25.91 -9.28 -15.81
C VAL A 324 -24.81 -9.25 -14.75
N ASN A 325 -23.81 -10.14 -14.87
CA ASN A 325 -22.68 -10.19 -13.94
C ASN A 325 -21.67 -9.07 -14.21
N ASN A 326 -21.35 -8.77 -15.46
CA ASN A 326 -20.45 -7.68 -15.80
C ASN A 326 -20.89 -7.05 -17.13
N PRO A 327 -21.35 -5.79 -17.16
CA PRO A 327 -21.73 -5.13 -18.40
C PRO A 327 -20.56 -4.84 -19.34
N GLU A 328 -19.32 -4.83 -18.85
CA GLU A 328 -18.09 -4.63 -19.64
C GLU A 328 -17.51 -5.95 -20.19
N ASP A 329 -18.15 -7.09 -19.88
CA ASP A 329 -17.72 -8.41 -20.33
C ASP A 329 -18.94 -9.23 -20.78
N GLU A 330 -19.11 -9.37 -22.10
CA GLU A 330 -20.21 -10.11 -22.72
C GLU A 330 -20.21 -11.60 -22.33
N THR A 331 -19.06 -12.15 -21.91
CA THR A 331 -18.89 -13.55 -21.53
C THR A 331 -19.19 -13.82 -20.06
N ALA A 332 -19.33 -12.78 -19.21
CA ALA A 332 -19.59 -12.91 -17.78
C ALA A 332 -20.96 -13.53 -17.44
N GLY A 333 -21.84 -13.60 -18.44
CA GLY A 333 -23.16 -14.20 -18.31
C GLY A 333 -24.09 -13.45 -17.35
N LYS A 334 -25.12 -14.16 -16.89
CA LYS A 334 -26.17 -13.63 -16.02
C LYS A 334 -26.32 -14.51 -14.79
N ARG A 335 -26.90 -13.94 -13.74
CA ARG A 335 -27.31 -14.65 -12.53
C ARG A 335 -28.78 -14.41 -12.24
N LYS A 336 -29.36 -15.31 -11.45
CA LYS A 336 -30.73 -15.17 -10.93
C LYS A 336 -30.71 -14.39 -9.62
N VAL A 337 -31.64 -13.45 -9.49
CA VAL A 337 -31.85 -12.64 -8.28
C VAL A 337 -33.30 -12.84 -7.84
N PRO A 338 -33.57 -13.40 -6.66
CA PRO A 338 -34.94 -13.64 -6.22
C PRO A 338 -35.63 -12.33 -5.88
N PHE A 339 -36.85 -12.18 -6.40
CA PHE A 339 -37.76 -11.09 -6.14
C PHE A 339 -38.97 -11.61 -5.36
N SER A 340 -39.39 -10.87 -4.34
CA SER A 340 -40.50 -11.25 -3.46
C SER A 340 -41.29 -10.02 -3.02
N ARG A 341 -42.41 -10.25 -2.33
CA ARG A 341 -43.24 -9.18 -1.73
C ARG A 341 -42.46 -8.27 -0.79
N GLU A 342 -41.58 -8.84 0.03
CA GLU A 342 -40.79 -8.09 1.01
C GLU A 342 -39.35 -7.93 0.52
N LEU A 343 -38.88 -6.69 0.50
CA LEU A 343 -37.55 -6.29 0.03
C LEU A 343 -36.83 -5.43 1.09
N PHE A 344 -35.52 -5.33 0.97
CA PHE A 344 -34.73 -4.27 1.58
C PHE A 344 -34.20 -3.34 0.50
N ILE A 345 -34.22 -2.04 0.78
CA ILE A 345 -33.50 -1.00 0.04
C ILE A 345 -32.55 -0.29 0.99
N ASP A 346 -31.61 0.48 0.46
CA ASP A 346 -30.77 1.31 1.31
C ASP A 346 -31.58 2.47 1.92
N ALA A 347 -31.39 2.75 3.21
CA ALA A 347 -32.07 3.84 3.90
C ALA A 347 -31.80 5.20 3.22
N ALA A 348 -30.62 5.40 2.62
CA ALA A 348 -30.30 6.62 1.87
C ALA A 348 -31.07 6.75 0.54
N ASP A 349 -31.75 5.67 0.10
CA ASP A 349 -32.60 5.63 -1.08
C ASP A 349 -34.07 6.02 -0.81
N PHE A 350 -34.40 6.42 0.43
CA PHE A 350 -35.67 7.03 0.78
C PHE A 350 -35.49 8.38 1.51
N MET A 351 -36.37 9.34 1.24
CA MET A 351 -36.42 10.60 1.98
C MET A 351 -37.84 11.17 1.99
N GLU A 352 -38.36 11.50 3.17
CA GLU A 352 -39.71 12.07 3.33
C GLU A 352 -39.81 13.47 2.74
N THR A 353 -38.80 14.31 3.00
CA THR A 353 -38.73 15.69 2.53
C THR A 353 -37.47 15.89 1.70
N PRO A 354 -37.48 15.45 0.44
CA PRO A 354 -36.28 15.48 -0.39
C PRO A 354 -35.95 16.87 -0.91
N PRO A 355 -34.66 17.24 -1.00
CA PRO A 355 -34.25 18.46 -1.68
C PRO A 355 -34.53 18.38 -3.20
N PRO A 356 -34.53 19.51 -3.92
CA PRO A 356 -34.58 19.50 -5.38
C PRO A 356 -33.51 18.59 -5.98
N LYS A 357 -33.81 17.93 -7.11
CA LYS A 357 -32.93 16.97 -7.81
C LYS A 357 -32.63 15.66 -7.05
N TYR A 358 -33.41 15.34 -6.01
CA TYR A 358 -33.47 13.98 -5.47
C TYR A 358 -34.36 13.08 -6.34
N PHE A 359 -33.78 12.02 -6.90
CA PHE A 359 -34.46 11.14 -7.86
C PHE A 359 -34.75 9.73 -7.32
N ARG A 360 -34.54 9.50 -6.02
CA ARG A 360 -34.83 8.22 -5.35
C ARG A 360 -36.24 8.23 -4.76
N LEU A 361 -36.56 7.30 -3.87
CA LEU A 361 -37.91 7.09 -3.38
C LEU A 361 -38.33 8.18 -2.38
N LYS A 362 -39.58 8.62 -2.47
CA LYS A 362 -40.18 9.62 -1.58
C LYS A 362 -41.68 9.33 -1.47
N PRO A 363 -42.40 9.86 -0.47
CA PRO A 363 -43.85 9.71 -0.37
C PRO A 363 -44.57 10.11 -1.66
N GLY A 364 -45.42 9.23 -2.19
CA GLY A 364 -46.14 9.38 -3.46
C GLY A 364 -45.27 9.30 -4.72
N GLY A 365 -43.95 9.20 -4.59
CA GLY A 365 -43.00 9.14 -5.69
C GLY A 365 -42.73 7.72 -6.17
N GLU A 366 -42.13 7.62 -7.36
CA GLU A 366 -41.81 6.37 -8.02
C GLU A 366 -40.30 6.21 -8.26
N VAL A 367 -39.81 4.98 -8.22
CA VAL A 367 -38.41 4.63 -8.51
C VAL A 367 -38.32 3.28 -9.20
N ARG A 368 -37.31 3.08 -10.04
CA ARG A 368 -37.04 1.76 -10.63
C ARG A 368 -36.17 0.94 -9.68
N LEU A 369 -36.58 -0.28 -9.40
CA LEU A 369 -35.73 -1.29 -8.79
C LEU A 369 -34.83 -1.89 -9.87
N LYS A 370 -33.52 -1.91 -9.66
CA LYS A 370 -32.56 -2.38 -10.67
C LYS A 370 -32.83 -3.85 -11.02
N TYR A 371 -32.80 -4.18 -12.31
CA TYR A 371 -33.19 -5.49 -12.89
C TYR A 371 -34.65 -5.91 -12.68
N ALA A 372 -35.49 -5.05 -12.10
CA ALA A 372 -36.84 -5.38 -11.70
C ALA A 372 -37.84 -4.32 -12.19
N TYR A 373 -38.83 -4.02 -11.36
CA TYR A 373 -40.00 -3.20 -11.68
C TYR A 373 -39.86 -1.76 -11.20
N ILE A 374 -40.79 -0.90 -11.61
CA ILE A 374 -41.04 0.40 -11.00
C ILE A 374 -41.96 0.22 -9.80
N ILE A 375 -41.62 0.84 -8.68
CA ILE A 375 -42.43 0.88 -7.47
C ILE A 375 -42.83 2.31 -7.12
N LYS A 376 -43.95 2.46 -6.41
CA LYS A 376 -44.45 3.73 -5.87
C LYS A 376 -44.63 3.65 -4.37
N CYS A 377 -44.09 4.61 -3.61
CA CYS A 377 -44.27 4.67 -2.16
C CYS A 377 -45.64 5.27 -1.82
N ASN A 378 -46.50 4.49 -1.17
CA ASN A 378 -47.85 4.93 -0.81
C ASN A 378 -47.97 5.31 0.67
N GLU A 379 -47.29 4.57 1.55
CA GLU A 379 -47.37 4.78 3.00
C GLU A 379 -45.98 4.60 3.64
N VAL A 380 -45.70 5.41 4.65
CA VAL A 380 -44.47 5.41 5.45
C VAL A 380 -44.83 5.00 6.86
N VAL A 381 -44.32 3.86 7.31
CA VAL A 381 -44.56 3.34 8.66
C VAL A 381 -43.40 3.75 9.56
N LYS A 382 -43.74 4.30 10.73
CA LYS A 382 -42.79 4.81 11.72
C LYS A 382 -42.94 4.08 13.04
N ASP A 383 -41.83 3.99 13.78
CA ASP A 383 -41.86 3.57 15.19
C ASP A 383 -42.37 4.69 16.12
N SER A 384 -42.47 4.39 17.41
CA SER A 384 -42.87 5.34 18.46
C SER A 384 -41.92 6.54 18.61
N SER A 385 -40.69 6.42 18.11
CA SER A 385 -39.66 7.46 18.15
C SER A 385 -39.64 8.31 16.86
N GLY A 386 -40.52 8.00 15.91
CA GLY A 386 -40.61 8.70 14.62
C GLY A 386 -39.63 8.21 13.55
N ASN A 387 -38.88 7.14 13.78
CA ASN A 387 -37.98 6.57 12.78
C ASN A 387 -38.76 5.75 11.76
N VAL A 388 -38.37 5.87 10.49
CA VAL A 388 -38.96 5.08 9.40
C VAL A 388 -38.50 3.63 9.50
N THR A 389 -39.44 2.71 9.63
CA THR A 389 -39.17 1.26 9.80
C THR A 389 -39.60 0.43 8.60
N GLU A 390 -40.66 0.85 7.91
CA GLU A 390 -41.20 0.14 6.75
C GLU A 390 -41.80 1.14 5.75
N LEU A 391 -41.61 0.85 4.46
CA LEU A 391 -42.29 1.53 3.36
C LEU A 391 -43.28 0.58 2.70
N ARG A 392 -44.52 1.02 2.53
CA ARG A 392 -45.53 0.26 1.81
C ARG A 392 -45.69 0.83 0.42
N CYS A 393 -45.31 0.02 -0.56
CA CYS A 393 -45.24 0.42 -1.95
C CYS A 393 -46.18 -0.42 -2.81
N THR A 394 -46.58 0.11 -3.96
CA THR A 394 -47.20 -0.68 -5.03
C THR A 394 -46.20 -0.87 -6.17
N ILE A 395 -46.34 -1.96 -6.91
CA ILE A 395 -45.53 -2.31 -8.07
C ILE A 395 -46.33 -2.17 -9.36
N ASP A 396 -45.71 -1.65 -10.42
CA ASP A 396 -46.22 -1.74 -11.79
C ASP A 396 -45.73 -3.05 -12.43
N LEU A 397 -46.62 -4.06 -12.49
CA LEU A 397 -46.30 -5.41 -12.99
C LEU A 397 -45.93 -5.44 -14.48
N GLU A 398 -46.29 -4.42 -15.26
CA GLU A 398 -45.98 -4.33 -16.69
C GLU A 398 -44.62 -3.66 -16.98
N SER A 399 -43.98 -3.11 -15.93
CA SER A 399 -42.76 -2.28 -16.05
C SER A 399 -41.43 -3.06 -16.02
N LYS A 400 -41.48 -4.39 -15.89
CA LYS A 400 -40.31 -5.28 -15.96
C LYS A 400 -39.61 -5.11 -17.30
N SER A 401 -38.29 -5.29 -17.36
CA SER A 401 -37.55 -5.36 -18.64
C SER A 401 -38.21 -6.39 -19.59
N GLY A 402 -38.66 -5.92 -20.76
CA GLY A 402 -39.42 -6.72 -21.74
C GLY A 402 -40.95 -6.68 -21.62
N GLY A 403 -41.51 -6.03 -20.59
CA GLY A 403 -42.94 -5.81 -20.41
C GLY A 403 -43.51 -4.61 -21.20
N VAL A 404 -44.84 -4.46 -21.21
CA VAL A 404 -45.58 -3.46 -22.00
C VAL A 404 -45.16 -2.01 -21.65
N THR A 405 -44.91 -1.72 -20.37
CA THR A 405 -44.48 -0.40 -19.90
C THR A 405 -42.99 -0.35 -19.55
N SER A 406 -42.19 -1.32 -20.01
CA SER A 406 -40.75 -1.42 -19.72
C SER A 406 -39.94 -0.16 -20.06
N ASN A 407 -40.34 0.54 -21.13
CA ASN A 407 -39.71 1.79 -21.59
C ASN A 407 -40.14 3.04 -20.79
N ARG A 408 -41.05 2.91 -19.80
CA ARG A 408 -41.47 4.02 -18.95
C ARG A 408 -40.27 4.55 -18.17
N LYS A 409 -39.89 5.80 -18.45
CA LYS A 409 -38.75 6.46 -17.83
C LYS A 409 -39.16 7.05 -16.48
N VAL A 410 -38.54 6.55 -15.42
CA VAL A 410 -38.52 7.19 -14.09
C VAL A 410 -37.14 7.79 -13.85
N LYS A 411 -37.07 8.83 -13.01
CA LYS A 411 -35.85 9.64 -12.88
C LYS A 411 -34.70 8.95 -12.12
N GLY A 412 -34.98 7.88 -11.36
CA GLY A 412 -33.96 7.17 -10.61
C GLY A 412 -34.16 5.66 -10.56
N THR A 413 -33.05 4.96 -10.36
CA THR A 413 -32.96 3.51 -10.25
C THR A 413 -32.18 3.17 -8.97
N ILE A 414 -32.77 2.39 -8.06
CA ILE A 414 -32.17 1.98 -6.78
C ILE A 414 -31.85 0.48 -6.77
N HIS A 415 -30.86 0.10 -5.97
CA HIS A 415 -30.58 -1.32 -5.71
C HIS A 415 -31.45 -1.82 -4.56
N TRP A 416 -31.58 -3.13 -4.44
CA TRP A 416 -32.48 -3.79 -3.50
C TRP A 416 -32.06 -5.25 -3.32
N VAL A 417 -32.53 -5.90 -2.27
CA VAL A 417 -32.43 -7.35 -2.08
C VAL A 417 -33.74 -7.91 -1.54
N SER A 418 -34.08 -9.17 -1.86
CA SER A 418 -35.25 -9.83 -1.27
C SER A 418 -35.05 -10.09 0.21
N ALA A 419 -36.01 -9.69 1.06
CA ALA A 419 -35.86 -9.80 2.51
C ALA A 419 -35.77 -11.25 2.99
N ALA A 420 -36.51 -12.16 2.35
CA ALA A 420 -36.55 -13.58 2.72
C ALA A 420 -35.30 -14.36 2.30
N HIS A 421 -34.56 -13.88 1.28
CA HIS A 421 -33.42 -14.58 0.70
C HIS A 421 -32.08 -13.88 0.97
N ALA A 422 -32.11 -12.64 1.46
CA ALA A 422 -30.91 -11.87 1.73
C ALA A 422 -30.05 -12.52 2.83
N ARG A 423 -28.74 -12.42 2.68
CA ARG A 423 -27.76 -12.87 3.66
C ARG A 423 -27.23 -11.70 4.47
N ASP A 424 -26.98 -11.94 5.75
CA ASP A 424 -26.32 -10.98 6.61
C ASP A 424 -24.82 -10.92 6.31
N ALA A 425 -24.28 -9.70 6.28
CA ALA A 425 -22.85 -9.48 6.13
C ALA A 425 -22.40 -8.24 6.92
N GLU A 426 -21.14 -8.27 7.36
CA GLU A 426 -20.43 -7.09 7.84
C GLU A 426 -19.74 -6.43 6.64
N VAL A 427 -19.94 -5.12 6.45
CA VAL A 427 -19.26 -4.37 5.39
C VAL A 427 -18.47 -3.22 6.01
N ARG A 428 -17.16 -3.25 5.82
CA ARG A 428 -16.19 -2.27 6.29
C ARG A 428 -15.94 -1.23 5.20
N LEU A 429 -16.41 -0.01 5.43
CA LEU A 429 -16.35 1.11 4.52
C LEU A 429 -15.14 1.97 4.90
N TYR A 430 -14.00 1.72 4.26
CA TYR A 430 -12.79 2.52 4.48
C TYR A 430 -12.84 3.85 3.72
N ASP A 431 -12.28 4.89 4.33
CA ASP A 431 -11.97 6.18 3.72
C ASP A 431 -10.48 6.50 3.96
N ARG A 432 -10.01 7.66 3.47
CA ARG A 432 -8.66 8.17 3.69
C ARG A 432 -8.35 8.20 5.19
N LEU A 433 -7.15 7.73 5.56
CA LEU A 433 -6.69 7.71 6.95
C LEU A 433 -6.47 9.12 7.50
N PHE A 434 -6.10 10.07 6.64
CA PHE A 434 -5.86 11.47 7.02
C PHE A 434 -6.82 12.42 6.31
N THR A 435 -7.14 13.54 6.98
CA THR A 435 -8.02 14.60 6.47
C THR A 435 -7.26 15.71 5.73
N ALA A 436 -5.94 15.78 5.90
CA ALA A 436 -5.08 16.76 5.23
C ALA A 436 -4.30 16.13 4.06
N PRO A 437 -4.10 16.86 2.94
CA PRO A 437 -3.29 16.39 1.81
C PRO A 437 -1.85 16.05 2.19
N GLU A 438 -1.26 16.85 3.08
CA GLU A 438 0.09 16.66 3.61
C GLU A 438 0.00 16.63 5.14
N PRO A 439 -0.42 15.50 5.74
CA PRO A 439 -0.65 15.44 7.18
C PRO A 439 0.63 15.68 7.97
N ASP A 440 1.79 15.48 7.35
CA ASP A 440 3.09 15.60 7.99
C ASP A 440 3.74 16.98 7.89
N ALA A 441 3.14 17.93 7.17
CA ALA A 441 3.76 19.24 6.91
C ALA A 441 4.09 20.04 8.19
N THR A 442 3.31 19.85 9.27
CA THR A 442 3.50 20.52 10.57
C THR A 442 4.21 19.65 11.61
N GLY A 443 4.51 18.39 11.29
CA GLY A 443 5.13 17.41 12.21
C GLY A 443 4.16 16.69 13.15
N ASP A 444 2.94 17.19 13.38
CA ASP A 444 1.90 16.52 14.18
C ASP A 444 0.84 15.84 13.29
N PHE A 445 1.27 14.82 12.55
CA PHE A 445 0.43 14.11 11.61
C PHE A 445 -0.79 13.41 12.24
N LYS A 446 -0.73 13.11 13.56
CA LYS A 446 -1.79 12.40 14.28
C LYS A 446 -3.05 13.25 14.44
N SER A 447 -2.90 14.57 14.57
CA SER A 447 -4.02 15.52 14.63
C SER A 447 -4.92 15.49 13.38
N PHE A 448 -4.39 15.00 12.26
CA PHE A 448 -5.10 14.91 10.98
C PHE A 448 -5.72 13.53 10.73
N ILE A 449 -5.70 12.60 11.70
CA ILE A 449 -6.35 11.30 11.52
C ILE A 449 -7.86 11.50 11.33
N ASN A 450 -8.40 10.86 10.30
CA ASN A 450 -9.81 10.90 9.99
C ASN A 450 -10.60 9.98 10.93
N PRO A 451 -11.46 10.51 11.82
CA PRO A 451 -12.27 9.70 12.72
C PRO A 451 -13.31 8.86 11.97
N HIS A 452 -13.59 9.19 10.70
CA HIS A 452 -14.49 8.46 9.81
C HIS A 452 -13.72 7.61 8.78
N SER A 453 -12.44 7.29 9.04
CA SER A 453 -11.63 6.44 8.16
C SER A 453 -12.13 5.00 8.05
N LEU A 454 -13.01 4.56 8.95
CA LEU A 454 -13.68 3.26 8.94
C LEU A 454 -15.11 3.40 9.49
N GLU A 455 -16.09 3.00 8.69
CA GLU A 455 -17.46 2.72 9.13
C GLU A 455 -17.76 1.23 8.94
N VAL A 456 -18.42 0.59 9.91
CA VAL A 456 -18.84 -0.81 9.82
C VAL A 456 -20.37 -0.87 9.71
N ALA A 457 -20.88 -1.39 8.58
CA ALA A 457 -22.29 -1.55 8.30
C ALA A 457 -22.75 -3.01 8.42
N LYS A 458 -23.98 -3.22 8.94
CA LYS A 458 -24.66 -4.52 8.94
C LYS A 458 -25.54 -4.61 7.71
N ALA A 459 -24.98 -5.16 6.65
CA ALA A 459 -25.57 -5.16 5.33
C ALA A 459 -26.43 -6.41 5.06
N LYS A 460 -27.30 -6.29 4.05
CA LYS A 460 -28.07 -7.39 3.45
C LYS A 460 -27.59 -7.61 2.02
N CYS A 461 -27.06 -8.81 1.77
CA CYS A 461 -26.46 -9.23 0.50
C CYS A 461 -27.40 -10.12 -0.30
N GLU A 462 -27.36 -10.03 -1.63
CA GLU A 462 -28.05 -11.00 -2.49
C GLU A 462 -27.49 -12.44 -2.31
N PRO A 463 -28.28 -13.49 -2.57
CA PRO A 463 -27.87 -14.89 -2.29
C PRO A 463 -26.64 -15.35 -3.06
N ALA A 464 -26.40 -14.83 -4.28
CA ALA A 464 -25.28 -15.22 -5.12
C ALA A 464 -23.90 -14.92 -4.48
N LEU A 465 -23.86 -14.02 -3.50
CA LEU A 465 -22.64 -13.76 -2.73
C LEU A 465 -22.26 -14.91 -1.79
N ALA A 466 -23.13 -15.92 -1.60
CA ALA A 466 -22.81 -17.16 -0.90
C ALA A 466 -21.55 -17.86 -1.41
N GLU A 467 -21.33 -17.81 -2.72
CA GLU A 467 -20.24 -18.47 -3.43
C GLU A 467 -19.07 -17.51 -3.69
N ALA A 468 -19.08 -16.34 -3.04
CA ALA A 468 -18.02 -15.37 -3.21
C ALA A 468 -16.67 -15.90 -2.70
N THR A 469 -15.60 -15.52 -3.39
CA THR A 469 -14.24 -15.94 -3.05
C THR A 469 -13.33 -14.74 -2.94
N ARG A 470 -12.25 -14.87 -2.16
CA ARG A 470 -11.21 -13.84 -2.02
C ARG A 470 -10.41 -13.59 -3.32
N LYS A 471 -10.52 -14.49 -4.30
CA LYS A 471 -9.85 -14.37 -5.61
C LYS A 471 -10.58 -13.41 -6.56
N LYS A 472 -11.85 -13.10 -6.28
CA LYS A 472 -12.70 -12.26 -7.12
C LYS A 472 -12.96 -10.92 -6.44
N HIS A 473 -13.24 -9.92 -7.26
CA HIS A 473 -13.63 -8.59 -6.83
C HIS A 473 -15.06 -8.32 -7.29
N TYR A 474 -15.78 -7.55 -6.48
CA TYR A 474 -17.20 -7.33 -6.68
C TYR A 474 -17.52 -5.86 -6.68
N GLN A 475 -18.27 -5.41 -7.68
CA GLN A 475 -18.89 -4.10 -7.64
C GLN A 475 -20.24 -4.22 -6.92
N PHE A 476 -20.34 -3.69 -5.70
CA PHE A 476 -21.65 -3.51 -5.10
C PHE A 476 -22.29 -2.31 -5.76
N GLU A 477 -23.37 -2.56 -6.50
CA GLU A 477 -23.86 -1.60 -7.46
C GLU A 477 -24.28 -0.28 -6.81
N ARG A 478 -23.84 0.83 -7.42
CA ARG A 478 -23.98 2.21 -6.90
C ARG A 478 -23.15 2.54 -5.65
N LEU A 479 -22.43 1.59 -5.07
CA LEU A 479 -21.67 1.80 -3.82
C LEU A 479 -20.16 1.90 -4.09
N GLY A 480 -19.57 0.88 -4.69
CA GLY A 480 -18.12 0.80 -4.86
C GLY A 480 -17.66 -0.59 -5.26
N TYR A 481 -16.35 -0.81 -5.19
CA TYR A 481 -15.72 -2.10 -5.36
C TYR A 481 -15.32 -2.68 -4.01
N PHE A 482 -15.48 -3.98 -3.87
CA PHE A 482 -15.37 -4.70 -2.61
C PHE A 482 -14.66 -6.03 -2.81
N THR A 483 -13.99 -6.48 -1.74
CA THR A 483 -13.39 -7.81 -1.64
C THR A 483 -13.83 -8.48 -0.34
N LEU A 484 -13.77 -9.81 -0.32
CA LEU A 484 -14.04 -10.60 0.87
C LEU A 484 -12.80 -10.59 1.78
N ASP A 485 -12.94 -10.14 3.03
CA ASP A 485 -11.84 -10.02 3.98
C ASP A 485 -11.42 -11.39 4.56
N PRO A 486 -10.13 -11.55 4.94
CA PRO A 486 -9.64 -12.72 5.66
C PRO A 486 -10.41 -13.12 6.92
N ASP A 487 -11.06 -12.17 7.60
CA ASP A 487 -11.89 -12.40 8.79
C ASP A 487 -13.23 -13.10 8.47
N SER A 488 -13.54 -13.32 7.19
CA SER A 488 -14.75 -14.04 6.78
C SER A 488 -14.68 -15.52 7.15
N THR A 489 -15.79 -16.05 7.65
CA THR A 489 -16.01 -17.45 8.02
C THR A 489 -17.14 -18.07 7.20
N ALA A 490 -17.38 -19.38 7.33
CA ALA A 490 -18.48 -20.06 6.65
C ALA A 490 -19.88 -19.48 6.97
N THR A 491 -20.05 -18.88 8.15
CA THR A 491 -21.32 -18.34 8.64
C THR A 491 -21.38 -16.81 8.69
N LYS A 492 -20.24 -16.13 8.50
CA LYS A 492 -20.14 -14.66 8.55
C LYS A 492 -19.28 -14.15 7.41
N GLN A 493 -19.87 -13.38 6.50
CA GLN A 493 -19.14 -12.68 5.46
C GLN A 493 -18.73 -11.29 5.94
N VAL A 494 -17.45 -10.97 5.76
CA VAL A 494 -16.87 -9.66 6.06
C VAL A 494 -16.32 -9.09 4.76
N TRP A 495 -16.78 -7.90 4.38
CA TRP A 495 -16.42 -7.26 3.12
C TRP A 495 -15.66 -5.98 3.36
N ASN A 496 -14.57 -5.76 2.63
CA ASN A 496 -13.85 -4.50 2.63
C ASN A 496 -14.21 -3.70 1.38
N ARG A 497 -14.54 -2.41 1.54
CA ARG A 497 -14.61 -1.49 0.40
C ARG A 497 -13.20 -1.17 -0.08
N THR A 498 -12.84 -1.63 -1.27
CA THR A 498 -11.57 -1.28 -1.89
C THR A 498 -11.56 0.18 -2.30
N VAL A 499 -12.55 0.62 -3.08
CA VAL A 499 -12.66 2.01 -3.55
C VAL A 499 -14.10 2.35 -3.91
N THR A 500 -14.48 3.61 -3.73
CA THR A 500 -15.79 4.14 -4.16
C THR A 500 -15.92 4.17 -5.68
N LEU A 501 -17.14 4.24 -6.23
CA LEU A 501 -17.34 4.35 -7.69
C LEU A 501 -16.87 5.67 -8.29
N LYS A 502 -16.83 6.73 -7.48
CA LYS A 502 -16.46 8.10 -7.90
C LYS A 502 -15.66 8.76 -6.80
N ASP A 503 -14.81 9.70 -7.19
CA ASP A 503 -14.10 10.55 -6.24
C ASP A 503 -15.10 11.47 -5.50
N THR A 504 -15.29 11.22 -4.22
CA THR A 504 -16.12 12.00 -3.31
C THR A 504 -15.37 13.19 -2.72
N TRP A 505 -14.03 13.14 -2.69
CA TRP A 505 -13.17 14.17 -2.12
C TRP A 505 -12.97 15.33 -3.08
N ALA A 506 -12.81 15.07 -4.38
CA ALA A 506 -12.79 16.12 -5.40
C ALA A 506 -14.00 17.06 -5.27
N LYS A 507 -15.19 16.51 -4.96
CA LYS A 507 -16.39 17.31 -4.70
C LYS A 507 -16.35 18.11 -3.40
N MET A 508 -15.79 17.55 -2.34
CA MET A 508 -15.68 18.24 -1.04
C MET A 508 -14.66 19.39 -1.09
N GLU A 509 -13.61 19.26 -1.89
CA GLU A 509 -12.61 20.31 -2.12
C GLU A 509 -13.04 21.36 -3.17
N GLY A 510 -14.23 21.22 -3.77
CA GLY A 510 -14.69 22.10 -4.85
C GLY A 510 -13.89 21.97 -6.15
N ARG A 511 -13.09 20.91 -6.31
CA ARG A 511 -12.34 20.61 -7.53
C ARG A 511 -13.27 19.93 -8.54
N ALA A 512 -13.18 20.34 -9.81
CA ALA A 512 -13.90 19.63 -10.87
C ALA A 512 -13.44 18.16 -10.89
N PRO A 513 -14.34 17.17 -11.03
CA PRO A 513 -13.92 15.78 -11.17
C PRO A 513 -12.94 15.70 -12.34
N SER A 514 -11.76 15.13 -12.12
CA SER A 514 -10.75 14.94 -13.16
C SER A 514 -11.40 14.20 -14.31
N ARG A 515 -11.52 14.86 -15.47
CA ARG A 515 -11.86 14.19 -16.71
C ARG A 515 -10.61 13.45 -17.17
N SER A 516 -10.54 12.17 -16.87
CA SER A 516 -9.82 11.18 -17.66
C SER A 516 -10.88 10.32 -18.34
#